data_AF-A0A0P9S223-F1
#
_entry.id   AF-A0A0P9S223-F1
#
_cell.length_a   1.000
_cell.length_b   1.000
_cell.length_c   1.000
_cell.angle_alpha   90.00
_cell.angle_beta   90.00
_cell.angle_gamma   90.00
#
_symmetry.space_group_name_H-M   'P 1'
#
loop_
_entity.id
_entity.type
_entity.pdbx_description
1 polymer ?
#
loop_
_entity_poly.entity_id
_entity_poly.type
_entity_poly.pdbx_seq_one_letter_code
_entity_poly.pdbx_strand_id
1 'polypeptide(L)'
;MKALARPAIRVRKMHGAFKSQFDNAPMKHVYRPSVRLAPSMLTKALIGFIALVCVSLVLATAWQMNQSRRERVATATITVSNIVLAAEQQAQDTVRQADNTLRDLVERVEHDGVEGPQQARLAKRMAQDVLNVNGIQGLFIYDAQGDWVANSFSRGIQLKNNSDRAYFVYHRDNADESIHIGSIIESRSTGDRVIPISRRINTADGTFAGVALATVPVAYFQSFFKRMDVDDKGVIFLALNNGDLLARRPTLAALMTTNIAKGDLFTRYLPYSDSGTAVFKSVVDGVERIYAYRRVS
;
A
#
# COMPACT_ATOMS: atom_id res chain seq x y z
N MET A 1 22.26 7.19 95.36
CA MET A 1 22.62 7.96 96.57
C MET A 1 23.89 8.74 96.30
N LYS A 2 23.86 10.04 96.65
CA LYS A 2 24.97 10.96 96.98
C LYS A 2 25.93 11.41 95.85
N ALA A 3 25.68 12.65 95.43
CA ALA A 3 26.68 13.64 95.06
C ALA A 3 27.50 14.12 96.28
N LEU A 4 28.51 14.97 96.02
CA LEU A 4 29.40 15.74 96.92
C LEU A 4 30.77 15.08 97.15
N ALA A 5 31.91 15.76 97.20
CA ALA A 5 32.31 17.15 96.99
C ALA A 5 33.86 17.17 96.90
N ARG A 6 34.44 18.21 96.29
CA ARG A 6 35.89 18.46 96.21
C ARG A 6 36.47 18.84 97.59
N PRO A 7 37.80 18.67 97.79
CA PRO A 7 38.55 19.71 98.48
C PRO A 7 39.88 20.09 97.80
N ALA A 8 40.39 21.23 98.25
CA ALA A 8 41.45 22.04 97.68
C ALA A 8 42.85 21.78 98.30
N ILE A 9 43.87 21.93 97.45
CA ILE A 9 45.17 22.62 97.60
C ILE A 9 45.96 22.46 98.93
N ARG A 10 47.20 21.95 98.82
CA ARG A 10 48.37 22.59 99.46
C ARG A 10 49.68 22.37 98.68
N VAL A 11 50.40 23.47 98.52
CA VAL A 11 51.63 23.69 97.76
C VAL A 11 52.87 23.26 98.55
N ARG A 12 53.87 22.68 97.88
CA ARG A 12 55.28 22.71 98.35
C ARG A 12 56.20 23.06 97.16
N LYS A 13 56.82 24.24 97.24
CA LYS A 13 57.88 24.72 96.34
C LYS A 13 59.13 23.84 96.52
N MET A 14 59.75 23.44 95.41
CA MET A 14 61.19 23.21 95.33
C MET A 14 61.72 23.91 94.09
N HIS A 15 62.65 24.85 94.31
CA HIS A 15 63.47 25.46 93.27
C HIS A 15 64.63 24.50 92.97
N GLY A 16 64.87 24.24 91.69
CA GLY A 16 66.03 23.51 91.18
C GLY A 16 65.96 23.47 89.66
N ALA A 17 66.81 24.25 89.01
CA ALA A 17 66.78 24.55 87.57
C ALA A 17 67.24 23.38 86.69
N PHE A 18 66.53 23.11 85.58
CA PHE A 18 67.12 22.53 84.37
C PHE A 18 66.32 22.90 83.13
N LYS A 19 67.04 23.28 82.06
CA LYS A 19 66.61 23.93 80.82
C LYS A 19 65.60 23.12 79.98
N SER A 20 64.76 23.83 79.23
CA SER A 20 63.81 23.30 78.24
C SER A 20 64.49 22.54 77.11
N GLN A 21 64.01 21.33 76.86
CA GLN A 21 64.35 20.53 75.68
C GLN A 21 63.04 20.15 74.96
N PHE A 22 62.56 21.08 74.13
CA PHE A 22 61.69 20.75 73.00
C PHE A 22 62.62 20.49 71.82
N ASP A 23 62.74 19.24 71.37
CA ASP A 23 63.36 18.92 70.08
C ASP A 23 62.62 17.78 69.37
N ASN A 24 61.73 18.20 68.47
CA ASN A 24 61.68 17.83 67.05
C ASN A 24 62.13 16.41 66.66
N ALA A 25 61.16 15.50 66.49
CA ALA A 25 61.32 14.33 65.62
C ALA A 25 60.71 14.61 64.23
N PRO A 26 61.39 14.27 63.11
CA PRO A 26 61.11 14.81 61.78
C PRO A 26 59.89 14.17 61.10
N MET A 27 59.07 15.01 60.45
CA MET A 27 58.07 14.59 59.46
C MET A 27 58.78 13.90 58.28
N LYS A 28 58.48 12.62 58.05
CA LYS A 28 58.84 11.92 56.81
C LYS A 28 58.02 12.51 55.67
N HIS A 29 58.63 13.38 54.86
CA HIS A 29 58.06 13.84 53.60
C HIS A 29 57.87 12.66 52.64
N VAL A 30 56.62 12.28 52.40
CA VAL A 30 56.25 11.35 51.33
C VAL A 30 56.47 12.06 50.00
N TYR A 31 57.59 11.77 49.33
CA TYR A 31 57.89 12.27 48.00
C TYR A 31 57.01 11.56 46.97
N ARG A 32 55.97 12.24 46.46
CA ARG A 32 55.22 11.80 45.27
C ARG A 32 55.95 12.33 44.03
N PRO A 33 56.57 11.49 43.19
CA PRO A 33 57.17 11.97 41.95
C PRO A 33 56.05 12.53 41.05
N SER A 34 56.07 13.83 40.81
CA SER A 34 55.22 14.46 39.81
C SER A 34 55.85 14.20 38.44
N VAL A 35 55.34 13.18 37.75
CA VAL A 35 55.69 12.93 36.35
C VAL A 35 55.15 14.11 35.53
N ARG A 36 55.97 15.13 35.30
CA ARG A 36 55.65 16.24 34.39
C ARG A 36 55.79 15.71 32.96
N LEU A 37 54.68 15.31 32.36
CA LEU A 37 54.62 15.00 30.93
C LEU A 37 55.15 16.21 30.13
N ALA A 38 56.04 15.97 29.17
CA ALA A 38 56.53 17.02 28.29
C ALA A 38 55.35 17.64 27.51
N PRO A 39 55.29 18.98 27.33
CA PRO A 39 54.15 19.65 26.70
C PRO A 39 53.81 19.11 25.30
N SER A 40 54.80 18.61 24.56
CA SER A 40 54.62 17.98 23.24
C SER A 40 53.89 16.62 23.28
N MET A 41 53.99 15.87 24.38
CA MET A 41 53.26 14.61 24.58
C MET A 41 51.78 14.87 24.89
N LEU A 42 51.49 15.90 25.71
CA LEU A 42 50.12 16.34 26.00
C LEU A 42 49.41 16.84 24.74
N THR A 43 50.08 17.62 23.88
CA THR A 43 49.50 18.09 22.62
C THR A 43 49.18 16.93 21.67
N LYS A 44 50.10 15.97 21.51
CA LYS A 44 49.87 14.77 20.67
C LYS A 44 48.72 13.90 21.20
N ALA A 45 48.64 13.73 22.52
CA ALA A 45 47.54 12.99 23.15
C ALA A 45 46.19 13.69 22.97
N LEU A 46 46.15 15.02 23.10
CA LEU A 46 44.95 15.82 22.86
C LEU A 46 44.51 15.73 21.39
N ILE A 47 45.43 15.87 20.44
CA ILE A 47 45.13 15.71 19.00
C ILE A 47 44.60 14.32 18.72
N GLY A 48 45.22 13.27 19.26
CA GLY A 48 44.76 11.89 19.13
C GLY A 48 43.37 11.67 19.72
N PHE A 49 43.08 12.24 20.89
CA PHE A 49 41.77 12.18 21.52
C PHE A 49 40.69 12.90 20.69
N ILE A 50 40.98 14.11 20.22
CA ILE A 50 40.07 14.86 19.34
C ILE A 50 39.81 14.07 18.06
N ALA A 51 40.85 13.54 17.41
CA ALA A 51 40.71 12.73 16.21
C ALA A 51 39.84 11.48 16.47
N LEU A 52 40.04 10.80 17.60
CA LEU A 52 39.25 9.64 18.00
C LEU A 52 37.77 10.01 18.21
N VAL A 53 37.49 11.11 18.89
CA VAL A 53 36.11 11.61 19.08
C VAL A 53 35.47 11.93 17.73
N CYS A 54 36.16 12.65 16.84
CA CYS A 54 35.68 12.96 15.50
C CYS A 54 35.37 11.69 14.70
N VAL A 55 36.26 10.70 14.68
CA VAL A 55 36.04 9.42 14.00
C VAL A 55 34.83 8.68 14.60
N SER A 56 34.71 8.65 15.93
CA SER A 56 33.57 8.01 16.59
C SER A 56 32.23 8.66 16.23
N LEU A 57 32.18 9.99 16.11
CA LEU A 57 30.98 10.73 15.70
C LEU A 57 30.63 10.46 14.24
N VAL A 58 31.63 10.38 13.35
CA VAL A 58 31.42 10.01 11.94
C VAL A 58 30.88 8.59 11.83
N LEU A 59 31.42 7.63 12.58
CA LEU A 59 30.94 6.26 12.57
C LEU A 59 29.51 6.15 13.14
N ALA A 60 29.22 6.82 14.25
CA ALA A 60 27.89 6.84 14.86
C ALA A 60 26.85 7.46 13.92
N THR A 61 27.17 8.57 13.25
CA THR A 61 26.26 9.22 12.29
C THR A 61 26.06 8.38 11.04
N ALA A 62 27.11 7.72 10.51
CA ALA A 62 26.99 6.79 9.38
C ALA A 62 26.14 5.57 9.73
N TRP A 63 26.32 5.01 10.93
CA TRP A 63 25.49 3.93 11.44
C TRP A 63 24.02 4.38 11.56
N GLN A 64 23.77 5.51 12.21
CA GLN A 64 22.42 6.06 12.40
C GLN A 64 21.73 6.32 11.06
N MET A 65 22.47 6.82 10.07
CA MET A 65 21.97 7.03 8.71
C MET A 65 21.56 5.71 8.05
N ASN A 66 22.36 4.66 8.20
CA ASN A 66 22.05 3.34 7.65
C ASN A 66 20.84 2.70 8.33
N GLN A 67 20.72 2.83 9.66
CA GLN A 67 19.53 2.35 10.40
C GLN A 67 18.28 3.11 9.96
N SER A 68 18.33 4.44 9.90
CA SER A 68 17.20 5.25 9.44
C SER A 68 16.79 4.91 8.01
N ARG A 69 17.75 4.61 7.11
CA ARG A 69 17.44 4.14 5.75
C ARG A 69 16.70 2.80 5.76
N ARG A 70 17.16 1.83 6.55
CA ARG A 70 16.52 0.50 6.67
C ARG A 70 15.11 0.61 7.22
N GLU A 71 14.92 1.41 8.27
CA GLU A 71 13.62 1.68 8.85
C GLU A 71 12.68 2.33 7.83
N ARG A 72 13.13 3.37 7.10
CA ARG A 72 12.33 4.01 6.05
C ARG A 72 11.90 3.05 4.95
N VAL A 73 12.79 2.16 4.50
CA VAL A 73 12.47 1.15 3.49
C VAL A 73 11.48 0.13 4.04
N ALA A 74 11.65 -0.32 5.29
CA ALA A 74 10.72 -1.25 5.94
C ALA A 74 9.33 -0.63 6.10
N THR A 75 9.24 0.60 6.61
CA THR A 75 7.99 1.34 6.72
C THR A 75 7.34 1.56 5.36
N ALA A 76 8.10 1.99 4.35
CA ALA A 76 7.56 2.17 2.99
C ALA A 76 6.99 0.86 2.45
N THR A 77 7.70 -0.27 2.65
CA THR A 77 7.28 -1.60 2.21
C THR A 77 5.96 -2.03 2.86
N ILE A 78 5.82 -1.82 4.18
CA ILE A 78 4.58 -2.12 4.92
C ILE A 78 3.43 -1.24 4.41
N THR A 79 3.67 0.07 4.26
CA THR A 79 2.66 1.02 3.78
C THR A 79 2.16 0.65 2.39
N VAL A 80 3.05 0.42 1.42
CA VAL A 80 2.62 0.03 0.06
C VAL A 80 1.92 -1.31 0.04
N SER A 81 2.31 -2.26 0.90
CA SER A 81 1.65 -3.56 1.00
C SER A 81 0.21 -3.43 1.52
N ASN A 82 -0.03 -2.59 2.54
CA ASN A 82 -1.36 -2.34 3.07
C ASN A 82 -2.25 -1.60 2.06
N ILE A 83 -1.69 -0.65 1.31
CA ILE A 83 -2.38 0.05 0.22
C ILE A 83 -2.81 -0.92 -0.88
N VAL A 84 -1.91 -1.80 -1.30
CA VAL A 84 -2.21 -2.80 -2.34
C VAL A 84 -3.20 -3.85 -1.83
N LEU A 85 -3.14 -4.24 -0.55
CA LEU A 85 -4.14 -5.11 0.07
C LEU A 85 -5.54 -4.46 0.05
N ALA A 86 -5.64 -3.18 0.43
CA ALA A 86 -6.92 -2.46 0.37
C ALA A 86 -7.43 -2.29 -1.07
N ALA A 87 -6.54 -2.04 -2.03
CA ALA A 87 -6.88 -1.95 -3.45
C ALA A 87 -7.34 -3.28 -4.05
N GLU A 88 -6.68 -4.39 -3.67
CA GLU A 88 -7.06 -5.75 -4.04
C GLU A 88 -8.44 -6.09 -3.49
N GLN A 89 -8.68 -5.87 -2.19
CA GLN A 89 -9.99 -6.10 -1.56
C GLN A 89 -11.09 -5.29 -2.25
N GLN A 90 -10.85 -4.00 -2.52
CA GLN A 90 -11.80 -3.14 -3.22
C GLN A 90 -12.10 -3.65 -4.64
N ALA A 91 -11.10 -4.11 -5.39
CA ALA A 91 -11.30 -4.67 -6.71
C ALA A 91 -12.08 -5.99 -6.65
N GLN A 92 -11.71 -6.88 -5.73
CA GLN A 92 -12.38 -8.17 -5.54
C GLN A 92 -13.84 -7.99 -5.15
N ASP A 93 -14.14 -7.08 -4.23
CA ASP A 93 -15.51 -6.81 -3.79
C ASP A 93 -16.36 -6.21 -4.92
N THR A 94 -15.81 -5.26 -5.69
CA THR A 94 -16.51 -4.69 -6.86
C THR A 94 -16.79 -5.76 -7.92
N VAL A 95 -15.83 -6.63 -8.21
CA VAL A 95 -16.01 -7.73 -9.19
C VAL A 95 -17.04 -8.74 -8.68
N ARG A 96 -16.94 -9.16 -7.42
CA ARG A 96 -17.89 -10.11 -6.79
C ARG A 96 -19.30 -9.54 -6.75
N GLN A 97 -19.45 -8.24 -6.48
CA GLN A 97 -20.75 -7.59 -6.48
C GLN A 97 -21.36 -7.54 -7.88
N ALA A 98 -20.56 -7.20 -8.89
CA ALA A 98 -20.99 -7.24 -10.29
C ALA A 98 -21.37 -8.67 -10.72
N ASP A 99 -20.57 -9.68 -10.37
CA ASP A 99 -20.86 -11.08 -10.68
C ASP A 99 -22.18 -11.55 -10.06
N ASN A 100 -22.40 -11.28 -8.77
CA ASN A 100 -23.64 -11.65 -8.10
C ASN A 100 -24.86 -10.97 -8.75
N THR A 101 -24.77 -9.67 -9.06
CA THR A 101 -25.85 -8.96 -9.78
C THR A 101 -26.08 -9.55 -11.16
N LEU A 102 -25.02 -9.87 -11.91
CA LEU A 102 -25.17 -10.46 -13.25
C LEU A 102 -25.75 -11.86 -13.20
N ARG A 103 -25.35 -12.70 -12.24
CA ARG A 103 -25.91 -14.04 -12.06
C ARG A 103 -27.41 -13.98 -11.78
N ASP A 104 -27.84 -13.07 -10.90
CA ASP A 104 -29.26 -12.84 -10.60
C ASP A 104 -30.05 -12.36 -11.83
N LEU A 105 -29.44 -11.56 -12.71
CA LEU A 105 -30.09 -11.09 -13.94
C LEU A 105 -30.15 -12.18 -15.00
N VAL A 106 -29.07 -12.96 -15.17
CA VAL A 106 -29.01 -14.09 -16.10
C VAL A 106 -30.08 -15.11 -15.74
N GLU A 107 -30.16 -15.55 -14.49
CA GLU A 107 -31.18 -16.51 -14.03
C GLU A 107 -32.61 -16.05 -14.37
N ARG A 108 -32.92 -14.78 -14.12
CA ARG A 108 -34.23 -14.20 -14.45
C ARG A 108 -34.48 -14.18 -15.95
N VAL A 109 -33.48 -13.82 -16.75
CA VAL A 109 -33.64 -13.77 -18.22
C VAL A 109 -33.85 -15.18 -18.78
N GLU A 110 -33.12 -16.16 -18.26
CA GLU A 110 -33.22 -17.56 -18.69
C GLU A 110 -34.56 -18.21 -18.28
N HIS A 111 -35.13 -17.80 -17.14
CA HIS A 111 -36.37 -18.38 -16.62
C HIS A 111 -37.64 -17.61 -17.03
N ASP A 112 -37.65 -16.29 -16.86
CA ASP A 112 -38.84 -15.44 -17.10
C ASP A 112 -38.91 -14.96 -18.56
N GLY A 113 -37.80 -14.98 -19.29
CA GLY A 113 -37.67 -14.34 -20.59
C GLY A 113 -37.67 -12.81 -20.51
N VAL A 114 -37.63 -12.18 -21.69
CA VAL A 114 -37.46 -10.73 -21.86
C VAL A 114 -38.56 -10.07 -22.68
N GLU A 115 -39.65 -10.78 -22.95
CA GLU A 115 -40.74 -10.28 -23.78
C GLU A 115 -41.82 -9.54 -22.97
N GLY A 116 -42.45 -8.55 -23.60
CA GLY A 116 -43.63 -7.89 -23.04
C GLY A 116 -43.41 -7.27 -21.65
N PRO A 117 -44.29 -7.52 -20.65
CA PRO A 117 -44.19 -6.93 -19.32
C PRO A 117 -42.90 -7.27 -18.56
N GLN A 118 -42.27 -8.41 -18.87
CA GLN A 118 -41.05 -8.90 -18.23
C GLN A 118 -39.88 -7.94 -18.50
N GLN A 119 -39.75 -7.44 -19.72
CA GLN A 119 -38.73 -6.48 -20.13
C GLN A 119 -38.75 -5.21 -19.26
N ALA A 120 -39.94 -4.66 -19.02
CA ALA A 120 -40.12 -3.46 -18.22
C ALA A 120 -39.82 -3.71 -16.73
N ARG A 121 -40.20 -4.88 -16.21
CA ARG A 121 -39.84 -5.27 -14.83
C ARG A 121 -38.34 -5.45 -14.67
N LEU A 122 -37.69 -6.07 -15.65
CA LEU A 122 -36.24 -6.28 -15.69
C LEU A 122 -35.49 -4.95 -15.71
N ALA A 123 -35.84 -4.03 -16.62
CA ALA A 123 -35.23 -2.71 -16.68
C ALA A 123 -35.41 -1.91 -15.37
N LYS A 124 -36.61 -1.97 -14.76
CA LYS A 124 -36.86 -1.34 -13.45
C LYS A 124 -35.98 -1.94 -12.35
N ARG A 125 -35.83 -3.27 -12.33
CA ARG A 125 -34.97 -3.95 -11.36
C ARG A 125 -33.50 -3.56 -11.55
N MET A 126 -33.01 -3.58 -12.79
CA MET A 126 -31.64 -3.15 -13.12
C MET A 126 -31.37 -1.70 -12.71
N ALA A 127 -32.34 -0.79 -12.91
CA ALA A 127 -32.22 0.59 -12.45
C ALA A 127 -32.12 0.70 -10.92
N GLN A 128 -32.86 -0.13 -10.18
CA GLN A 128 -32.76 -0.20 -8.71
C GLN A 128 -31.43 -0.79 -8.25
N ASP A 129 -30.93 -1.83 -8.92
CA ASP A 129 -29.66 -2.47 -8.57
C ASP A 129 -28.50 -1.48 -8.71
N VAL A 130 -28.45 -0.69 -9.79
CA VAL A 130 -27.40 0.34 -9.98
C VAL A 130 -27.41 1.42 -8.88
N LEU A 131 -28.58 1.76 -8.32
CA LEU A 131 -28.66 2.72 -7.21
C LEU A 131 -28.16 2.14 -5.87
N ASN A 132 -28.27 0.83 -5.69
CA ASN A 132 -27.91 0.16 -4.44
C ASN A 132 -26.51 -0.45 -4.47
N VAL A 133 -25.92 -0.62 -5.66
CA VAL A 133 -24.62 -1.25 -5.86
C VAL A 133 -23.57 -0.19 -6.20
N ASN A 134 -22.69 0.07 -5.23
CA ASN A 134 -21.57 0.99 -5.44
C ASN A 134 -20.58 0.45 -6.48
N GLY A 135 -20.14 1.32 -7.40
CA GLY A 135 -19.11 1.00 -8.40
C GLY A 135 -19.65 0.49 -9.73
N ILE A 136 -20.92 0.10 -9.83
CA ILE A 136 -21.58 -0.19 -11.10
C ILE A 136 -22.26 1.09 -11.61
N GLN A 137 -21.99 1.47 -12.86
CA GLN A 137 -22.65 2.60 -13.52
C GLN A 137 -23.85 2.17 -14.34
N GLY A 138 -23.79 0.99 -14.96
CA GLY A 138 -24.83 0.52 -15.86
C GLY A 138 -24.90 -1.00 -15.91
N LEU A 139 -26.12 -1.48 -16.11
CA LEU A 139 -26.44 -2.87 -16.38
C LEU A 139 -27.12 -2.95 -17.76
N PHE A 140 -26.80 -3.99 -18.53
CA PHE A 140 -27.33 -4.21 -19.88
C PHE A 140 -27.56 -5.69 -20.13
N ILE A 141 -28.59 -5.98 -20.92
CA ILE A 141 -28.87 -7.30 -21.49
C ILE A 141 -28.85 -7.13 -23.01
N TYR A 142 -28.06 -7.96 -23.68
CA TYR A 142 -28.01 -8.08 -25.14
C TYR A 142 -28.51 -9.46 -25.55
N ASP A 143 -29.23 -9.55 -26.67
CA ASP A 143 -29.65 -10.83 -27.24
C ASP A 143 -28.51 -11.53 -28.01
N ALA A 144 -28.81 -12.67 -28.62
CA ALA A 144 -27.87 -13.48 -29.39
C ALA A 144 -27.28 -12.76 -30.62
N GLN A 145 -27.92 -11.69 -31.09
CA GLN A 145 -27.47 -10.84 -32.19
C GLN A 145 -26.70 -9.62 -31.70
N GLY A 146 -26.66 -9.40 -30.37
CA GLY A 146 -25.99 -8.27 -29.74
C GLY A 146 -26.84 -7.02 -29.66
N ASP A 147 -28.13 -7.10 -29.98
CA ASP A 147 -29.05 -5.98 -29.87
C ASP A 147 -29.48 -5.76 -28.42
N TRP A 148 -29.77 -4.50 -28.08
CA TRP A 148 -30.11 -4.13 -26.71
C TRP A 148 -31.52 -4.58 -26.37
N VAL A 149 -31.63 -5.40 -25.32
CA VAL A 149 -32.91 -5.95 -24.83
C VAL A 149 -33.39 -5.22 -23.58
N ALA A 150 -32.50 -4.92 -22.64
CA ALA A 150 -32.86 -4.17 -21.44
C ALA A 150 -31.62 -3.45 -20.91
N ASN A 151 -31.82 -2.33 -20.22
CA ASN A 151 -30.74 -1.64 -19.54
C ASN A 151 -31.25 -0.83 -18.33
N SER A 152 -30.34 -0.44 -17.45
CA SER A 152 -30.64 0.31 -16.22
C SER A 152 -30.93 1.79 -16.44
N PHE A 153 -30.81 2.32 -17.66
CA PHE A 153 -31.01 3.75 -17.95
C PHE A 153 -32.45 4.03 -18.39
N SER A 154 -33.00 5.15 -17.91
CA SER A 154 -34.39 5.56 -18.17
C SER A 154 -34.65 6.05 -19.60
N ARG A 155 -33.61 6.15 -20.45
CA ARG A 155 -33.67 6.77 -21.80
C ARG A 155 -34.04 5.79 -22.91
N GLY A 156 -34.97 4.87 -22.65
CA GLY A 156 -35.43 3.88 -23.62
C GLY A 156 -34.31 3.00 -24.21
N ILE A 157 -34.69 2.04 -25.05
CA ILE A 157 -33.73 1.26 -25.83
C ILE A 157 -33.53 2.00 -27.14
N GLN A 158 -32.40 2.70 -27.28
CA GLN A 158 -31.95 3.11 -28.61
C GLN A 158 -31.47 1.85 -29.34
N LEU A 159 -31.90 1.64 -30.59
CA LEU A 159 -31.40 0.58 -31.47
C LEU A 159 -29.87 0.71 -31.58
N LYS A 160 -29.18 -0.06 -30.73
CA LYS A 160 -27.74 -0.13 -30.62
C LYS A 160 -27.39 -1.60 -30.58
N ASN A 161 -26.24 -1.93 -31.16
CA ASN A 161 -25.75 -3.29 -31.25
C ASN A 161 -24.33 -3.33 -30.67
N ASN A 162 -24.02 -4.40 -29.93
CA ASN A 162 -22.73 -4.63 -29.30
C ASN A 162 -22.09 -5.97 -29.73
N SER A 163 -22.52 -6.57 -30.84
CA SER A 163 -21.97 -7.83 -31.35
C SER A 163 -20.49 -7.74 -31.74
N ASP A 164 -20.01 -6.52 -32.05
CA ASP A 164 -18.62 -6.22 -32.38
C ASP A 164 -17.69 -6.19 -31.14
N ARG A 165 -18.24 -6.18 -29.93
CA ARG A 165 -17.45 -6.01 -28.71
C ARG A 165 -16.75 -7.30 -28.31
N ALA A 166 -15.51 -7.18 -27.85
CA ALA A 166 -14.68 -8.32 -27.44
C ALA A 166 -15.36 -9.23 -26.39
N TYR A 167 -16.04 -8.65 -25.41
CA TYR A 167 -16.77 -9.41 -24.39
C TYR A 167 -17.96 -10.18 -24.98
N PHE A 168 -18.59 -9.67 -26.04
CA PHE A 168 -19.70 -10.33 -26.70
C PHE A 168 -19.19 -11.50 -27.54
N VAL A 169 -18.16 -11.24 -28.35
CA VAL A 169 -17.46 -12.26 -29.13
C VAL A 169 -16.94 -13.37 -28.23
N TYR A 170 -16.37 -13.05 -27.07
CA TYR A 170 -15.92 -14.03 -26.08
C TYR A 170 -17.05 -14.99 -25.67
N HIS A 171 -18.19 -14.48 -25.21
CA HIS A 171 -19.30 -15.32 -24.74
C HIS A 171 -20.07 -16.03 -25.85
N ARG A 172 -20.06 -15.49 -27.07
CA ARG A 172 -20.61 -16.18 -28.25
C ARG A 172 -19.77 -17.41 -28.59
N ASP A 173 -18.44 -17.25 -28.58
CA ASP A 173 -17.50 -18.25 -29.07
C ASP A 173 -17.02 -19.22 -27.97
N ASN A 174 -17.32 -18.94 -26.69
CA ASN A 174 -16.99 -19.77 -25.53
C ASN A 174 -18.24 -20.10 -24.71
N ALA A 175 -18.44 -21.37 -24.36
CA ALA A 175 -19.56 -21.82 -23.53
C ALA A 175 -19.31 -21.65 -22.01
N ASP A 176 -18.26 -20.91 -21.63
CA ASP A 176 -17.95 -20.64 -20.22
C ASP A 176 -19.00 -19.69 -19.61
N GLU A 177 -19.64 -20.13 -18.54
CA GLU A 177 -20.63 -19.35 -17.80
C GLU A 177 -19.99 -18.45 -16.73
N SER A 178 -18.67 -18.47 -16.57
CA SER A 178 -17.96 -17.57 -15.67
C SER A 178 -18.01 -16.11 -16.17
N ILE A 179 -17.65 -15.18 -15.28
CA ILE A 179 -17.54 -13.78 -15.69
C ILE A 179 -16.33 -13.57 -16.60
N HIS A 180 -16.48 -12.66 -17.54
CA HIS A 180 -15.38 -12.13 -18.34
C HIS A 180 -15.19 -10.64 -18.05
N ILE A 181 -13.97 -10.27 -17.63
CA ILE A 181 -13.56 -8.87 -17.39
C ILE A 181 -12.72 -8.42 -18.59
N GLY A 182 -13.23 -7.47 -19.36
CA GLY A 182 -12.56 -6.95 -20.56
C GLY A 182 -11.72 -5.71 -20.29
N SER A 183 -10.91 -5.34 -21.29
CA SER A 183 -10.14 -4.10 -21.29
C SER A 183 -11.06 -2.87 -21.35
N ILE A 184 -10.52 -1.69 -21.03
CA ILE A 184 -11.30 -0.45 -21.00
C ILE A 184 -11.95 -0.17 -22.35
N ILE A 185 -13.24 0.13 -22.34
CA ILE A 185 -13.99 0.57 -23.52
C ILE A 185 -14.67 1.92 -23.25
N GLU A 186 -15.01 2.63 -24.32
CA GLU A 186 -15.96 3.74 -24.25
C GLU A 186 -17.39 3.20 -24.34
N SER A 187 -18.21 3.53 -23.35
CA SER A 187 -19.60 3.12 -23.24
C SER A 187 -20.47 3.77 -24.31
N ARG A 188 -21.26 2.99 -25.06
CA ARG A 188 -22.18 3.52 -26.07
C ARG A 188 -23.39 4.26 -25.49
N SER A 189 -23.75 4.04 -24.23
CA SER A 189 -24.86 4.77 -23.58
C SER A 189 -24.41 6.10 -22.97
N THR A 190 -23.20 6.15 -22.40
CA THR A 190 -22.76 7.28 -21.57
C THR A 190 -21.59 8.06 -22.16
N GLY A 191 -20.77 7.46 -23.03
CA GLY A 191 -19.50 8.03 -23.49
C GLY A 191 -18.36 7.91 -22.46
N ASP A 192 -18.63 7.34 -21.29
CA ASP A 192 -17.62 7.17 -20.25
C ASP A 192 -16.69 5.98 -20.54
N ARG A 193 -15.46 6.07 -20.05
CA ARG A 193 -14.51 4.95 -20.02
C ARG A 193 -14.88 3.99 -18.91
N VAL A 194 -15.19 2.76 -19.29
CA VAL A 194 -15.67 1.70 -18.38
C VAL A 194 -14.89 0.41 -18.54
N ILE A 195 -14.85 -0.37 -17.48
CA ILE A 195 -14.38 -1.74 -17.44
C ILE A 195 -15.62 -2.63 -17.60
N PRO A 196 -15.75 -3.39 -18.70
CA PRO A 196 -16.87 -4.30 -18.92
C PRO A 196 -16.67 -5.59 -18.12
N ILE A 197 -17.66 -5.94 -17.28
CA ILE A 197 -17.76 -7.24 -16.61
C ILE A 197 -19.01 -7.92 -17.17
N SER A 198 -18.86 -9.10 -17.75
CA SER A 198 -19.93 -9.72 -18.55
C SER A 198 -20.11 -11.20 -18.23
N ARG A 199 -21.31 -11.71 -18.43
CA ARG A 199 -21.68 -13.12 -18.27
C ARG A 199 -22.51 -13.57 -19.46
N ARG A 200 -22.30 -14.81 -19.90
CA ARG A 200 -23.09 -15.46 -20.95
C ARG A 200 -24.54 -15.69 -20.47
N ILE A 201 -25.49 -15.53 -21.39
CA ILE A 201 -26.88 -15.96 -21.20
C ILE A 201 -27.11 -17.14 -22.13
N ASN A 202 -27.73 -18.19 -21.62
CA ASN A 202 -27.97 -19.43 -22.34
C ASN A 202 -29.46 -19.64 -22.59
N THR A 203 -29.79 -20.32 -23.67
CA THR A 203 -31.10 -20.96 -23.82
C THR A 203 -31.16 -22.21 -22.94
N ALA A 204 -32.36 -22.76 -22.74
CA ALA A 204 -32.55 -23.97 -21.91
C ALA A 204 -31.78 -25.21 -22.41
N ASP A 205 -31.41 -25.27 -23.69
CA ASP A 205 -30.57 -26.31 -24.30
C ASP A 205 -29.06 -25.95 -24.29
N GLY A 206 -28.67 -24.85 -23.64
CA GLY A 206 -27.27 -24.43 -23.47
C GLY A 206 -26.69 -23.62 -24.63
N THR A 207 -27.47 -23.34 -25.68
CA THR A 207 -26.99 -22.50 -26.80
C THR A 207 -26.89 -21.02 -26.38
N PHE A 208 -26.12 -20.23 -27.13
CA PHE A 208 -25.90 -18.83 -26.81
C PHE A 208 -27.19 -18.01 -27.02
N ALA A 209 -27.71 -17.41 -25.94
CA ALA A 209 -28.88 -16.54 -25.98
C ALA A 209 -28.54 -15.04 -25.89
N GLY A 210 -27.30 -14.70 -25.54
CA GLY A 210 -26.85 -13.32 -25.43
C GLY A 210 -25.89 -13.06 -24.28
N VAL A 211 -25.81 -11.81 -23.83
CA VAL A 211 -24.85 -11.38 -22.81
C VAL A 211 -25.49 -10.42 -21.82
N ALA A 212 -25.26 -10.67 -20.53
CA ALA A 212 -25.47 -9.72 -19.46
C ALA A 212 -24.17 -8.95 -19.20
N LEU A 213 -24.25 -7.62 -19.07
CA LEU A 213 -23.10 -6.74 -18.89
C LEU A 213 -23.31 -5.77 -17.73
N ALA A 214 -22.32 -5.67 -16.85
CA ALA A 214 -22.13 -4.60 -15.89
C ALA A 214 -20.95 -3.72 -16.32
N THR A 215 -21.09 -2.40 -16.17
CA THR A 215 -20.02 -1.45 -16.45
C THR A 215 -19.53 -0.79 -15.16
N VAL A 216 -18.22 -0.89 -14.92
CA VAL A 216 -17.55 -0.20 -13.80
C VAL A 216 -16.77 1.00 -14.36
N PRO A 217 -17.07 2.24 -13.95
CA PRO A 217 -16.31 3.40 -14.44
C PRO A 217 -14.85 3.32 -14.04
N VAL A 218 -13.93 3.60 -14.98
CA VAL A 218 -12.50 3.72 -14.65
C VAL A 218 -12.28 4.78 -13.57
N ALA A 219 -13.08 5.84 -13.59
CA ALA A 219 -13.06 6.92 -12.60
C ALA A 219 -13.37 6.45 -11.17
N TYR A 220 -14.10 5.35 -10.99
CA TYR A 220 -14.40 4.77 -9.68
C TYR A 220 -13.11 4.35 -8.97
N PHE A 221 -12.30 3.49 -9.62
CA PHE A 221 -11.02 3.06 -9.08
C PHE A 221 -10.01 4.21 -8.99
N GLN A 222 -9.98 5.13 -9.96
CA GLN A 222 -9.11 6.31 -9.87
C GLN A 222 -9.43 7.18 -8.65
N SER A 223 -10.71 7.37 -8.34
CA SER A 223 -11.15 8.13 -7.17
C SER A 223 -10.82 7.39 -5.87
N PHE A 224 -10.95 6.07 -5.87
CA PHE A 224 -10.47 5.24 -4.76
C PHE A 224 -8.95 5.40 -4.56
N PHE A 225 -8.14 5.31 -5.62
CA PHE A 225 -6.68 5.45 -5.56
C PHE A 225 -6.22 6.85 -5.11
N LYS A 226 -6.98 7.90 -5.43
CA LYS A 226 -6.70 9.28 -5.00
C LYS A 226 -6.81 9.48 -3.49
N ARG A 227 -7.58 8.64 -2.78
CA ARG A 227 -7.74 8.74 -1.32
C ARG A 227 -6.63 8.05 -0.53
N MET A 228 -5.80 7.25 -1.18
CA MET A 228 -4.70 6.56 -0.51
C MET A 228 -3.49 7.48 -0.40
N ASP A 229 -2.87 7.49 0.77
CA ASP A 229 -1.68 8.30 1.03
C ASP A 229 -0.45 7.64 0.40
N VAL A 230 -0.21 8.02 -0.85
CA VAL A 230 0.97 7.67 -1.63
C VAL A 230 1.58 8.99 -2.07
N ASP A 231 2.91 9.07 -1.96
CA ASP A 231 3.68 10.24 -2.35
C ASP A 231 3.36 10.69 -3.79
N ASP A 232 3.63 11.96 -4.11
CA ASP A 232 3.27 12.57 -5.40
C ASP A 232 3.91 11.87 -6.62
N LYS A 233 4.95 11.07 -6.40
CA LYS A 233 5.66 10.32 -7.45
C LYS A 233 5.23 8.86 -7.49
N GLY A 234 4.44 8.40 -6.53
CA GLY A 234 4.00 7.03 -6.41
C GLY A 234 2.85 6.72 -7.35
N VAL A 235 2.69 5.43 -7.61
CA VAL A 235 1.77 4.93 -8.63
C VAL A 235 0.95 3.81 -8.03
N ILE A 236 -0.35 3.85 -8.27
CA ILE A 236 -1.28 2.75 -7.98
C ILE A 236 -1.99 2.43 -9.28
N PHE A 237 -2.04 1.16 -9.65
CA PHE A 237 -2.74 0.73 -10.86
C PHE A 237 -3.43 -0.61 -10.66
N LEU A 238 -4.46 -0.80 -11.47
CA LEU A 238 -5.14 -2.08 -11.67
C LEU A 238 -4.91 -2.48 -13.13
N ALA A 239 -4.59 -3.75 -13.37
CA ALA A 239 -4.34 -4.28 -14.69
C ALA A 239 -4.95 -5.67 -14.84
N LEU A 240 -5.32 -6.04 -16.06
CA LEU A 240 -5.66 -7.41 -16.41
C LEU A 240 -4.41 -8.30 -16.39
N ASN A 241 -4.62 -9.62 -16.32
CA ASN A 241 -3.55 -10.61 -16.37
C ASN A 241 -2.74 -10.57 -17.69
N ASN A 242 -3.34 -10.04 -18.76
CA ASN A 242 -2.67 -9.81 -20.05
C ASN A 242 -1.84 -8.51 -20.08
N GLY A 243 -1.81 -7.74 -18.98
CA GLY A 243 -1.06 -6.49 -18.84
C GLY A 243 -1.82 -5.21 -19.24
N ASP A 244 -3.06 -5.28 -19.71
CA ASP A 244 -3.82 -4.07 -20.03
C ASP A 244 -4.17 -3.30 -18.76
N LEU A 245 -3.86 -2.00 -18.73
CA LEU A 245 -4.22 -1.15 -17.60
C LEU A 245 -5.73 -0.88 -17.57
N LEU A 246 -6.35 -1.08 -16.41
CA LEU A 246 -7.77 -0.82 -16.14
C LEU A 246 -7.99 0.50 -15.40
N ALA A 247 -7.10 0.83 -14.46
CA ALA A 247 -7.14 2.09 -13.73
C ALA A 247 -5.73 2.44 -13.26
N ARG A 248 -5.43 3.74 -13.12
CA ARG A 248 -4.12 4.23 -12.65
C ARG A 248 -4.25 5.59 -11.97
N ARG A 249 -3.51 5.78 -10.88
CA ARG A 249 -3.14 7.09 -10.32
C ARG A 249 -1.61 7.25 -10.39
N PRO A 250 -1.09 8.40 -10.85
CA PRO A 250 -1.82 9.47 -11.52
C PRO A 250 -2.42 9.00 -12.85
N THR A 251 -3.50 9.63 -13.30
CA THR A 251 -4.20 9.24 -14.53
C THR A 251 -3.28 9.40 -15.74
N LEU A 252 -3.28 8.41 -16.63
CA LEU A 252 -2.54 8.43 -17.89
C LEU A 252 -3.49 8.80 -19.04
N ALA A 253 -3.07 9.69 -19.95
CA ALA A 253 -3.88 10.05 -21.12
C ALA A 253 -4.15 8.82 -22.03
N ALA A 254 -3.10 8.05 -22.29
CA ALA A 254 -3.10 6.83 -23.11
C ALA A 254 -3.47 5.55 -22.33
N LEU A 255 -4.25 5.66 -21.24
CA LEU A 255 -4.57 4.51 -20.37
C LEU A 255 -5.13 3.31 -21.15
N MET A 256 -6.05 3.53 -22.09
CA MET A 256 -6.73 2.48 -22.86
C MET A 256 -5.81 1.68 -23.79
N THR A 257 -4.67 2.24 -24.18
CA THR A 257 -3.72 1.61 -25.11
C THR A 257 -2.43 1.18 -24.42
N THR A 258 -2.33 1.37 -23.10
CA THR A 258 -1.13 1.04 -22.34
C THR A 258 -1.21 -0.39 -21.83
N ASN A 259 -0.25 -1.20 -22.29
CA ASN A 259 -0.04 -2.56 -21.83
C ASN A 259 1.33 -2.68 -21.14
N ILE A 260 1.35 -3.30 -19.96
CA ILE A 260 2.55 -3.45 -19.12
C ILE A 260 3.05 -4.89 -19.01
N ALA A 261 2.55 -5.82 -19.84
CA ALA A 261 2.91 -7.24 -19.79
C ALA A 261 4.40 -7.52 -20.03
N LYS A 262 5.08 -6.60 -20.73
CA LYS A 262 6.54 -6.70 -20.99
C LYS A 262 7.40 -6.20 -19.84
N GLY A 263 6.81 -5.59 -18.81
CA GLY A 263 7.54 -5.08 -17.65
C GLY A 263 7.90 -6.15 -16.64
N ASP A 264 8.89 -5.85 -15.79
CA ASP A 264 9.43 -6.78 -14.79
C ASP A 264 8.36 -7.37 -13.87
N LEU A 265 7.30 -6.63 -13.53
CA LEU A 265 6.18 -7.15 -12.74
C LEU A 265 5.58 -8.43 -13.36
N PHE A 266 5.31 -8.41 -14.67
CA PHE A 266 4.65 -9.51 -15.37
C PHE A 266 5.62 -10.61 -15.80
N THR A 267 6.89 -10.29 -16.03
CA THR A 267 7.88 -11.24 -16.55
C THR A 267 8.73 -11.90 -15.47
N ARG A 268 8.94 -11.23 -14.32
CA ARG A 268 9.88 -11.68 -13.28
C ARG A 268 9.24 -11.95 -11.92
N TYR A 269 8.09 -11.35 -11.61
CA TYR A 269 7.49 -11.43 -10.28
C TYR A 269 6.18 -12.23 -10.26
N LEU A 270 5.16 -11.77 -10.98
CA LEU A 270 3.84 -12.43 -11.06
C LEU A 270 3.87 -13.91 -11.51
N PRO A 271 4.82 -14.40 -12.33
CA PRO A 271 4.90 -15.82 -12.65
C PRO A 271 5.28 -16.72 -11.47
N TYR A 272 5.89 -16.17 -10.42
CA TYR A 272 6.43 -16.95 -9.30
C TYR A 272 5.66 -16.72 -7.99
N SER A 273 4.94 -15.61 -7.86
CA SER A 273 4.08 -15.34 -6.71
C SER A 273 2.92 -14.42 -7.08
N ASP A 274 1.76 -14.68 -6.51
CA ASP A 274 0.58 -13.83 -6.67
C ASP A 274 0.66 -12.56 -5.83
N SER A 275 1.57 -12.47 -4.87
CA SER A 275 1.76 -11.25 -4.10
C SER A 275 3.20 -11.06 -3.64
N GLY A 276 3.60 -9.83 -3.43
CA GLY A 276 4.92 -9.56 -2.89
C GLY A 276 5.32 -8.10 -2.96
N THR A 277 6.58 -7.84 -2.65
CA THR A 277 7.21 -6.54 -2.80
C THR A 277 8.47 -6.67 -3.63
N ALA A 278 8.76 -5.66 -4.45
CA ALA A 278 9.89 -5.66 -5.34
C ALA A 278 10.33 -4.24 -5.70
N VAL A 279 11.61 -4.07 -6.04
CA VAL A 279 12.11 -2.83 -6.63
C VAL A 279 12.36 -3.08 -8.10
N PHE A 280 11.68 -2.32 -8.95
CA PHE A 280 11.88 -2.37 -10.39
C PHE A 280 11.57 -1.04 -11.05
N LYS A 281 12.09 -0.87 -12.26
CA LYS A 281 11.86 0.30 -13.11
C LYS A 281 10.54 0.14 -13.86
N SER A 282 9.69 1.16 -13.77
CA SER A 282 8.41 1.20 -14.48
C SER A 282 8.62 1.30 -16.00
N VAL A 283 7.90 0.48 -16.76
CA VAL A 283 7.86 0.56 -18.24
C VAL A 283 7.02 1.74 -18.76
N VAL A 284 6.23 2.37 -17.89
CA VAL A 284 5.34 3.48 -18.26
C VAL A 284 6.05 4.83 -18.16
N ASP A 285 6.81 5.05 -17.09
CA ASP A 285 7.46 6.33 -16.79
C ASP A 285 8.96 6.25 -16.52
N GLY A 286 9.56 5.06 -16.57
CA GLY A 286 11.00 4.87 -16.41
C GLY A 286 11.53 5.15 -15.00
N VAL A 287 10.66 5.31 -14.00
CA VAL A 287 11.09 5.57 -12.62
C VAL A 287 11.15 4.27 -11.83
N GLU A 288 12.24 4.07 -11.09
CA GLU A 288 12.44 2.95 -10.17
C GLU A 288 11.75 3.23 -8.84
N ARG A 289 10.97 2.26 -8.35
CA ARG A 289 10.22 2.38 -7.09
C ARG A 289 10.17 1.04 -6.37
N ILE A 290 9.89 1.09 -5.07
CA ILE A 290 9.42 -0.07 -4.32
C ILE A 290 7.93 -0.25 -4.65
N TYR A 291 7.58 -1.38 -5.23
CA TYR A 291 6.22 -1.80 -5.51
C TYR A 291 5.80 -2.89 -4.52
N ALA A 292 4.56 -2.84 -4.07
CA ALA A 292 3.83 -4.05 -3.68
C ALA A 292 2.91 -4.45 -4.83
N TYR A 293 2.63 -5.75 -4.94
CA TYR A 293 1.68 -6.28 -5.92
C TYR A 293 0.87 -7.42 -5.31
N ARG A 294 -0.37 -7.56 -5.78
CA ARG A 294 -1.29 -8.65 -5.45
C ARG A 294 -2.15 -8.96 -6.68
N ARG A 295 -2.28 -10.23 -7.02
CA ARG A 295 -3.25 -10.72 -7.99
C ARG A 295 -4.63 -10.71 -7.33
N VAL A 296 -5.61 -10.16 -8.03
CA VAL A 296 -7.02 -10.24 -7.62
C VAL A 296 -7.55 -11.61 -8.06
N SER A 297 -8.04 -12.40 -7.12
CA SER A 297 -8.59 -13.76 -7.33
C SER A 297 -10.10 -13.79 -7.31
#